data_AF-C1N5B0-F1
#
_entry.id   AF-C1N5B0-F1
#
_cell.length_a   1.000
_cell.length_b   1.000
_cell.length_c   1.000
_cell.angle_alpha   90.00
_cell.angle_beta   90.00
_cell.angle_gamma   90.00
#
_symmetry.space_group_name_H-M   'P 1'
#
loop_
_entity.id
_entity.type
_entity.pdbx_description
1 polymer ?
#
loop_
_entity_poly.entity_id
_entity_poly.type
_entity_poly.pdbx_seq_one_letter_code
_entity_poly.pdbx_strand_id
1 'polypeptide(L)'
;MLRRTPTTSTSNVGQSGPGHNVSTREARPTGRMRPRRRARAARPTPTPTPTPTPTPSSRDDDRPPPAASSSSFASLPTSLARRFVALAAWKRFALITLVVAGPYALYVSYLWIRLQSGLLRAPVRVATPRAVLIVGTQSSGTTQMSAELGKIGLEVAHETSDAQWEFARDGTISWLHALRFMPGRADLAFTTAFCSRFRRSMGFHPAMFGPPELGCSYRKTWDDCWRTQCGVIARREWGCARSGSCETPFETSLLQLRHPLRTMESLAAKFCGRAVMVGSGLSAPNHLARPNPEFIEIVAALWPERDDWHSLACADAMGWYVALYTRDMLNARDEGVIAEAYRVEDTPPCAVAKMSGLLQRSERAAARCDAYWASVAASGEEGAPTRKGRNRRNRDGIVRLSMRDVESEELRALVTDVANRSGYAL
;
A
#
# COMPACT_ATOMS: atom_id res chain seq x y z
N MET A 1 -7.57 -24.37 -36.94
CA MET A 1 -6.92 -25.59 -36.41
C MET A 1 -5.53 -25.70 -37.03
N LEU A 2 -4.49 -25.28 -36.33
CA LEU A 2 -3.09 -25.45 -36.76
C LEU A 2 -2.28 -25.83 -35.52
N ARG A 3 -1.95 -27.12 -35.42
CA ARG A 3 -1.06 -27.70 -34.39
C ARG A 3 0.37 -27.24 -34.67
N ARG A 4 1.01 -26.60 -33.69
CA ARG A 4 2.48 -26.45 -33.66
C ARG A 4 3.06 -27.65 -32.94
N THR A 5 3.93 -28.38 -33.63
CA THR A 5 4.82 -29.42 -33.10
C THR A 5 5.98 -28.80 -32.31
N PRO A 6 6.43 -29.41 -31.20
CA PRO A 6 7.64 -28.97 -30.51
C PRO A 6 8.88 -29.65 -31.11
N THR A 7 9.91 -28.86 -31.39
CA THR A 7 11.27 -29.33 -31.69
C THR A 7 12.00 -29.64 -30.39
N THR A 8 12.25 -30.92 -30.17
CA THR A 8 13.21 -31.45 -29.20
C THR A 8 14.63 -31.23 -29.71
N SER A 9 15.45 -30.48 -28.96
CA SER A 9 16.89 -30.40 -29.15
C SER A 9 17.58 -31.17 -28.03
N THR A 10 17.99 -32.40 -28.33
CA THR A 10 18.93 -33.20 -27.54
C THR A 10 20.35 -32.72 -27.80
N SER A 11 21.04 -32.29 -26.74
CA SER A 11 22.51 -32.16 -26.73
C SER A 11 23.04 -32.99 -25.56
N ASN A 12 23.62 -34.14 -25.89
CA ASN A 12 24.39 -35.01 -25.01
C ASN A 12 25.84 -35.00 -25.49
N VAL A 13 26.76 -34.43 -24.72
CA VAL A 13 28.20 -34.74 -24.57
C VAL A 13 28.61 -33.98 -23.29
N GLY A 14 29.22 -34.50 -22.23
CA GLY A 14 30.11 -35.63 -22.02
C GLY A 14 31.37 -35.12 -21.30
N GLN A 15 31.88 -35.89 -20.33
CA GLN A 15 33.12 -35.74 -19.51
C GLN A 15 32.95 -35.00 -18.16
N SER A 16 33.05 -35.62 -16.98
CA SER A 16 34.04 -36.52 -16.34
C SER A 16 35.37 -35.85 -15.95
N GLY A 17 35.57 -35.60 -14.65
CA GLY A 17 36.86 -35.27 -14.06
C GLY A 17 36.76 -34.86 -12.58
N PRO A 18 37.77 -35.15 -11.73
CA PRO A 18 37.57 -35.73 -10.40
C PRO A 18 37.68 -34.73 -9.24
N GLY A 19 37.36 -35.22 -8.04
CA GLY A 19 37.10 -34.42 -6.86
C GLY A 19 38.32 -33.92 -6.08
N HIS A 20 38.00 -33.03 -5.14
CA HIS A 20 38.82 -32.79 -3.97
C HIS A 20 37.91 -32.58 -2.74
N ASN A 21 37.91 -33.60 -1.88
CA ASN A 21 37.52 -33.49 -0.49
C ASN A 21 38.60 -32.68 0.24
N VAL A 22 38.26 -31.49 0.72
CA VAL A 22 39.04 -30.81 1.76
C VAL A 22 38.15 -30.71 3.00
N SER A 23 38.42 -31.63 3.91
CA SER A 23 38.00 -31.59 5.30
C SER A 23 38.90 -30.58 6.03
N THR A 24 38.32 -29.50 6.56
CA THR A 24 38.96 -28.70 7.60
C THR A 24 38.09 -28.70 8.85
N ARG A 25 38.66 -29.36 9.85
CA ARG A 25 38.31 -29.42 11.26
C ARG A 25 38.63 -28.07 11.94
N GLU A 26 37.94 -27.82 13.05
CA GLU A 26 38.25 -26.86 14.12
C GLU A 26 38.11 -25.35 13.77
N ALA A 27 37.59 -24.47 14.64
CA ALA A 27 37.62 -24.48 16.09
C ALA A 27 36.33 -23.89 16.71
N ARG A 28 36.00 -24.41 17.88
CA ARG A 28 34.88 -24.06 18.74
C ARG A 28 35.35 -23.04 19.78
N PRO A 29 34.84 -21.80 19.85
CA PRO A 29 35.08 -20.94 21.00
C PRO A 29 33.98 -21.17 22.04
N THR A 30 34.34 -21.81 23.15
CA THR A 30 33.55 -21.87 24.38
C THR A 30 33.53 -20.48 25.04
N GLY A 31 32.55 -19.66 24.67
CA GLY A 31 32.27 -18.38 25.33
C GLY A 31 31.37 -18.57 26.56
N ARG A 32 31.95 -18.34 27.75
CA ARG A 32 31.28 -18.34 29.06
C ARG A 32 29.98 -17.51 29.05
N MET A 33 28.86 -18.17 29.37
CA MET A 33 27.61 -17.53 29.78
C MET A 33 27.84 -16.67 31.04
N ARG A 34 27.64 -15.34 30.92
CA ARG A 34 27.44 -14.46 32.07
C ARG A 34 25.97 -14.55 32.53
N PRO A 35 25.70 -14.65 33.85
CA PRO A 35 24.34 -14.76 34.38
C PRO A 35 23.52 -13.50 34.13
N ARG A 36 22.33 -13.70 33.55
CA ARG A 36 21.25 -12.72 33.36
C ARG A 36 20.92 -12.03 34.68
N ARG A 37 21.21 -10.73 34.79
CA ARG A 37 20.57 -9.85 35.78
C ARG A 37 19.07 -9.77 35.43
N ARG A 38 18.23 -10.31 36.31
CA ARG A 38 16.77 -10.14 36.28
C ARG A 38 16.46 -8.64 36.42
N ALA A 39 16.05 -8.00 35.33
CA ALA A 39 15.40 -6.70 35.40
C ALA A 39 14.05 -6.89 36.10
N ARG A 40 13.85 -6.20 37.22
CA ARG A 40 12.57 -6.11 37.92
C ARG A 40 11.52 -5.59 36.93
N ALA A 41 10.46 -6.35 36.74
CA ALA A 41 9.26 -5.89 36.05
C ALA A 41 8.73 -4.66 36.78
N ALA A 42 8.77 -3.50 36.12
CA ALA A 42 8.11 -2.31 36.60
C ALA A 42 6.60 -2.59 36.62
N ARG A 43 6.01 -2.36 37.79
CA ARG A 43 4.58 -2.46 38.06
C ARG A 43 3.82 -1.59 37.05
N PRO A 44 2.81 -2.11 36.33
CA PRO A 44 2.04 -1.29 35.40
C PRO A 44 1.34 -0.18 36.17
N THR A 45 1.63 1.06 35.76
CA THR A 45 0.90 2.25 36.20
C THR A 45 -0.57 2.07 35.80
N PRO A 46 -1.53 2.18 36.73
CA PRO A 46 -2.94 2.08 36.38
C PRO A 46 -3.31 3.19 35.39
N THR A 47 -3.86 2.77 34.25
CA THR A 47 -4.49 3.66 33.27
C THR A 47 -5.56 4.49 33.98
N PRO A 48 -5.56 5.83 33.86
CA PRO A 48 -6.61 6.64 34.45
C PRO A 48 -7.96 6.24 33.86
N THR A 49 -8.88 5.89 34.76
CA THR A 49 -10.30 5.69 34.47
C THR A 49 -10.83 6.89 33.66
N PRO A 50 -11.53 6.67 32.52
CA PRO A 50 -12.13 7.77 31.79
C PRO A 50 -13.13 8.49 32.69
N THR A 51 -12.87 9.77 32.93
CA THR A 51 -13.77 10.71 33.60
C THR A 51 -15.11 10.71 32.85
N PRO A 52 -16.24 10.45 33.52
CA PRO A 52 -17.54 10.51 32.89
C PRO A 52 -17.77 11.94 32.36
N THR A 53 -18.15 12.02 31.09
CA THR A 53 -18.63 13.26 30.47
C THR A 53 -19.78 13.83 31.30
N PRO A 54 -19.72 15.11 31.72
CA PRO A 54 -20.78 15.70 32.52
C PRO A 54 -22.08 15.74 31.72
N THR A 55 -23.10 15.10 32.30
CA THR A 55 -24.50 15.24 31.91
C THR A 55 -24.85 16.74 31.91
N PRO A 56 -25.51 17.28 30.86
CA PRO A 56 -25.95 18.66 30.88
C PRO A 56 -26.93 18.86 32.05
N SER A 57 -26.52 19.70 32.99
CA SER A 57 -27.34 20.24 34.07
C SER A 57 -28.59 20.87 33.45
N SER A 58 -29.74 20.23 33.65
CA SER A 58 -31.05 20.86 33.47
C SER A 58 -31.10 22.04 34.43
N ARG A 59 -31.10 23.24 33.88
CA ARG A 59 -31.34 24.47 34.62
C ARG A 59 -32.85 24.57 34.79
N ASP A 60 -33.28 24.47 36.04
CA ASP A 60 -34.60 24.89 36.49
C ASP A 60 -34.78 26.37 36.16
N ASP A 61 -35.62 26.66 35.17
CA ASP A 61 -36.35 27.92 35.09
C ASP A 61 -37.82 27.59 35.39
N ASP A 62 -38.11 27.53 36.68
CA ASP A 62 -39.47 27.64 37.22
C ASP A 62 -40.01 29.03 36.88
N ARG A 63 -40.69 29.13 35.74
CA ARG A 63 -41.60 30.24 35.48
C ARG A 63 -42.91 29.69 34.92
N PRO A 64 -44.02 29.72 35.69
CA PRO A 64 -45.31 29.30 35.17
C PRO A 64 -45.76 30.27 34.06
N PRO A 65 -46.05 29.79 32.84
CA PRO A 65 -46.71 30.62 31.85
C PRO A 65 -48.17 30.88 32.27
N PRO A 66 -48.70 32.08 32.01
CA PRO A 66 -50.06 32.45 32.37
C PRO A 66 -51.08 31.55 31.67
N ALA A 67 -52.09 31.13 32.43
CA ALA A 67 -53.24 30.40 31.95
C ALA A 67 -53.95 31.20 30.83
N ALA A 68 -53.75 30.77 29.59
CA ALA A 68 -54.47 31.29 28.42
C ALA A 68 -55.35 30.18 27.84
N SER A 69 -56.64 30.29 28.18
CA SER A 69 -57.84 29.85 27.46
C SER A 69 -57.72 28.62 26.54
N SER A 70 -58.01 27.48 27.15
CA SER A 70 -58.52 26.28 26.50
C SER A 70 -59.99 26.44 26.08
N SER A 71 -60.26 26.41 24.78
CA SER A 71 -61.50 25.88 24.18
C SER A 71 -61.40 26.11 22.67
N SER A 72 -61.01 25.12 21.85
CA SER A 72 -62.00 24.35 21.07
C SER A 72 -61.35 23.19 20.28
N PHE A 73 -60.58 22.30 20.93
CA PHE A 73 -60.13 21.03 20.30
C PHE A 73 -60.12 19.83 21.28
N ALA A 74 -60.92 19.89 22.34
CA ALA A 74 -61.00 18.83 23.35
C ALA A 74 -62.05 17.76 23.00
N SER A 75 -61.83 17.02 21.91
CA SER A 75 -62.42 15.67 21.70
C SER A 75 -61.91 15.00 20.42
N LEU A 76 -60.63 15.18 20.06
CA LEU A 76 -60.01 14.21 19.16
C LEU A 76 -59.76 12.93 19.99
N PRO A 77 -60.33 11.78 19.62
CA PRO A 77 -60.14 10.54 20.38
C PRO A 77 -58.64 10.27 20.48
N THR A 78 -58.17 9.94 21.68
CA THR A 78 -56.76 9.69 22.01
C THR A 78 -56.07 8.68 21.07
N SER A 79 -56.86 7.87 20.35
CA SER A 79 -56.42 6.98 19.27
C SER A 79 -55.88 7.72 18.03
N LEU A 80 -56.46 8.86 17.64
CA LEU A 80 -56.01 9.65 16.49
C LEU A 80 -54.69 10.37 16.78
N ALA A 81 -54.53 10.94 17.97
CA ALA A 81 -53.28 11.60 18.37
C ALA A 81 -52.07 10.65 18.34
N ARG A 82 -52.23 9.41 18.82
CA ARG A 82 -51.17 8.37 18.73
C ARG A 82 -50.83 8.01 17.28
N ARG A 83 -51.82 7.93 16.39
CA ARG A 83 -51.60 7.66 14.96
C ARG A 83 -50.82 8.79 14.29
N PHE A 84 -51.11 10.05 14.61
CA PHE A 84 -50.35 11.19 14.05
C PHE A 84 -48.89 11.23 14.51
N VAL A 85 -48.61 10.97 15.80
CA VAL A 85 -47.24 10.88 16.32
C VAL A 85 -46.49 9.70 15.68
N ALA A 86 -47.13 8.54 15.53
CA ALA A 86 -46.55 7.39 14.85
C ALA A 86 -46.23 7.68 13.37
N LEU A 87 -47.14 8.34 12.65
CA LEU A 87 -46.90 8.76 11.26
C LEU A 87 -45.78 9.80 11.15
N ALA A 88 -45.69 10.75 12.08
CA ALA A 88 -44.61 11.73 12.12
C ALA A 88 -43.25 11.08 12.43
N ALA A 89 -43.21 10.13 13.38
CA ALA A 89 -42.03 9.34 13.68
C ALA A 89 -41.61 8.47 12.47
N TRP A 90 -42.57 7.86 11.79
CA TRP A 90 -42.31 7.06 10.59
C TRP A 90 -41.79 7.91 9.42
N LYS A 91 -42.34 9.10 9.20
CA LYS A 91 -41.82 10.08 8.22
C LYS A 91 -40.37 10.47 8.51
N ARG A 92 -40.03 10.72 9.78
CA ARG A 92 -38.65 11.04 10.19
C ARG A 92 -37.71 9.85 9.98
N PHE A 93 -38.13 8.64 10.36
CA PHE A 93 -37.34 7.43 10.16
C PHE A 93 -37.11 7.13 8.67
N ALA A 94 -38.14 7.24 7.84
CA ALA A 94 -38.05 7.06 6.39
C ALA A 94 -37.12 8.11 5.76
N LEU A 95 -37.24 9.37 6.18
CA LEU A 95 -36.35 10.43 5.71
C LEU A 95 -34.89 10.18 6.10
N ILE A 96 -34.62 9.82 7.36
CA ILE A 96 -33.26 9.48 7.82
C ILE A 96 -32.70 8.30 7.03
N THR A 97 -33.51 7.25 6.84
CA THR A 97 -33.09 6.07 6.08
C THR A 97 -32.79 6.43 4.62
N LEU A 98 -33.64 7.24 3.98
CA LEU A 98 -33.42 7.69 2.60
C LEU A 98 -32.15 8.56 2.49
N VAL A 99 -31.92 9.47 3.43
CA VAL A 99 -30.77 10.40 3.39
C VAL A 99 -29.46 9.69 3.74
N VAL A 100 -29.47 8.72 4.66
CA VAL A 100 -28.26 8.02 5.11
C VAL A 100 -28.00 6.75 4.30
N ALA A 101 -28.98 5.86 4.20
CA ALA A 101 -28.83 4.57 3.52
C ALA A 101 -29.04 4.67 2.00
N GLY A 102 -29.84 5.62 1.53
CA GLY A 102 -30.09 5.82 0.10
C GLY A 102 -28.82 6.05 -0.73
N PRO A 103 -27.96 7.04 -0.39
CA PRO A 103 -26.71 7.26 -1.11
C PRO A 103 -25.78 6.04 -1.11
N TYR A 104 -25.70 5.31 0.01
CA TYR A 104 -24.91 4.09 0.09
C TYR A 104 -25.47 2.98 -0.80
N ALA A 105 -26.79 2.76 -0.78
CA ALA A 105 -27.46 1.78 -1.64
C ALA A 105 -27.28 2.13 -3.13
N LEU A 106 -27.40 3.41 -3.50
CA LEU A 106 -27.13 3.89 -4.85
C LEU A 106 -25.68 3.66 -5.27
N TYR A 107 -24.72 3.95 -4.38
CA TYR A 107 -23.30 3.71 -4.64
C TYR A 107 -22.99 2.22 -4.81
N VAL A 108 -23.47 1.35 -3.92
CA VAL A 108 -23.29 -0.10 -4.05
C VAL A 108 -23.97 -0.64 -5.30
N SER A 109 -25.16 -0.15 -5.63
CA SER A 109 -25.87 -0.53 -6.87
C SER A 109 -25.08 -0.09 -8.10
N TYR A 110 -24.53 1.12 -8.09
CA TYR A 110 -23.66 1.61 -9.16
C TYR A 110 -22.42 0.71 -9.33
N LEU A 111 -21.74 0.37 -8.23
CA LEU A 111 -20.59 -0.54 -8.27
C LEU A 111 -21.00 -1.92 -8.78
N TRP A 112 -22.09 -2.49 -8.29
CA TRP A 112 -22.58 -3.80 -8.73
C TRP A 112 -22.91 -3.80 -10.23
N ILE A 113 -23.67 -2.81 -10.70
CA ILE A 113 -24.04 -2.66 -12.12
C ILE A 113 -22.79 -2.53 -12.98
N ARG A 114 -21.83 -1.70 -12.58
CA ARG A 114 -20.60 -1.45 -13.35
C ARG A 114 -19.64 -2.63 -13.28
N LEU A 115 -19.41 -3.25 -12.13
CA LEU A 115 -18.25 -4.14 -11.91
C LEU A 115 -18.63 -5.62 -11.93
N GLN A 116 -19.83 -5.98 -11.49
CA GLN A 116 -20.19 -7.36 -11.17
C GLN A 116 -21.31 -7.92 -12.03
N SER A 117 -22.31 -7.10 -12.36
CA SER A 117 -23.57 -7.56 -12.94
C SER A 117 -23.43 -8.18 -14.33
N GLY A 118 -22.36 -7.85 -15.06
CA GLY A 118 -22.25 -8.17 -16.49
C GLY A 118 -23.08 -7.26 -17.40
N LEU A 119 -24.00 -6.44 -16.86
CA LEU A 119 -24.97 -5.66 -17.66
C LEU A 119 -24.30 -4.57 -18.49
N LEU A 120 -23.43 -3.77 -17.87
CA LEU A 120 -22.72 -2.68 -18.57
C LEU A 120 -21.37 -3.15 -19.12
N ARG A 121 -20.79 -4.21 -18.54
CA ARG A 121 -19.53 -4.80 -18.95
C ARG A 121 -19.33 -6.16 -18.26
N ALA A 122 -18.63 -7.07 -18.94
CA ALA A 122 -18.33 -8.39 -18.38
C ALA A 122 -17.51 -8.28 -17.08
N PRO A 123 -17.85 -9.02 -16.02
CA PRO A 123 -17.08 -9.03 -14.78
C PRO A 123 -15.70 -9.61 -15.03
N VAL A 124 -14.70 -9.11 -14.31
CA VAL A 124 -13.33 -9.59 -14.45
C VAL A 124 -12.96 -10.45 -13.26
N ARG A 125 -12.57 -11.70 -13.53
CA ARG A 125 -12.17 -12.62 -12.46
C ARG A 125 -10.75 -12.27 -12.00
N VAL A 126 -10.41 -12.72 -10.79
CA VAL A 126 -9.07 -12.57 -10.22
C VAL A 126 -8.03 -13.24 -11.13
N ALA A 127 -8.30 -14.47 -11.59
CA ALA A 127 -7.42 -15.22 -12.49
C ALA A 127 -7.38 -14.72 -13.95
N THR A 128 -8.21 -13.73 -14.33
CA THR A 128 -8.17 -13.19 -15.69
C THR A 128 -6.89 -12.35 -15.85
N PRO A 129 -6.08 -12.57 -16.89
CA PRO A 129 -4.89 -11.75 -17.15
C PRO A 129 -5.20 -10.25 -17.18
N ARG A 130 -4.31 -9.47 -16.59
CA ARG A 130 -4.31 -8.01 -16.60
C ARG A 130 -3.16 -7.52 -17.47
N ALA A 131 -3.32 -6.36 -18.08
CA ALA A 131 -2.29 -5.85 -18.96
C ALA A 131 -1.03 -5.45 -18.18
N VAL A 132 -1.19 -4.78 -17.03
CA VAL A 132 -0.04 -4.23 -16.30
C VAL A 132 -0.05 -4.45 -14.79
N LEU A 133 1.10 -4.85 -14.26
CA LEU A 133 1.44 -4.65 -12.85
C LEU A 133 2.55 -3.62 -12.75
N ILE A 134 2.32 -2.54 -12.02
CA ILE A 134 3.35 -1.55 -11.71
C ILE A 134 3.74 -1.72 -10.24
N VAL A 135 5.01 -2.00 -9.97
CA VAL A 135 5.55 -2.08 -8.60
C VAL A 135 6.42 -0.87 -8.32
N GLY A 136 6.39 -0.37 -7.10
CA GLY A 136 7.23 0.75 -6.69
C GLY A 136 7.22 0.90 -5.18
N THR A 137 8.30 1.44 -4.61
CA THR A 137 8.43 1.58 -3.15
C THR A 137 7.24 2.31 -2.54
N GLN A 138 6.93 2.02 -1.28
CA GLN A 138 5.90 2.78 -0.59
C GLN A 138 6.26 4.27 -0.56
N SER A 139 5.28 5.12 -0.85
CA SER A 139 5.48 6.57 -0.98
C SER A 139 6.29 7.04 -2.20
N SER A 140 6.49 6.18 -3.21
CA SER A 140 7.05 6.56 -4.52
C SER A 140 6.08 7.34 -5.43
N GLY A 141 4.84 7.58 -5.00
CA GLY A 141 3.84 8.28 -5.82
C GLY A 141 2.88 7.35 -6.58
N THR A 142 2.77 6.08 -6.18
CA THR A 142 1.85 5.09 -6.77
C THR A 142 0.40 5.57 -6.87
N THR A 143 -0.12 6.22 -5.82
CA THR A 143 -1.49 6.77 -5.81
C THR A 143 -1.67 7.85 -6.87
N GLN A 144 -0.67 8.72 -7.03
CA GLN A 144 -0.69 9.79 -8.03
C GLN A 144 -0.65 9.19 -9.43
N MET A 145 0.23 8.22 -9.69
CA MET A 145 0.32 7.58 -11.00
C MET A 145 -0.98 6.86 -11.37
N SER A 146 -1.59 6.10 -10.45
CA SER A 146 -2.92 5.49 -10.65
C SER A 146 -3.97 6.52 -11.04
N ALA A 147 -4.07 7.62 -10.29
CA ALA A 147 -5.04 8.68 -10.59
C ALA A 147 -4.79 9.33 -11.96
N GLU A 148 -3.53 9.48 -12.37
CA GLU A 148 -3.17 10.06 -13.66
C GLU A 148 -3.45 9.11 -14.84
N LEU A 149 -3.24 7.80 -14.66
CA LEU A 149 -3.67 6.79 -15.63
C LEU A 149 -5.21 6.78 -15.76
N GLY A 150 -5.93 6.96 -14.65
CA GLY A 150 -7.38 7.14 -14.64
C GLY A 150 -7.85 8.33 -15.49
N LYS A 151 -7.12 9.44 -15.49
CA LYS A 151 -7.46 10.63 -16.31
C LYS A 151 -7.40 10.35 -17.81
N ILE A 152 -6.50 9.48 -18.25
CA ILE A 152 -6.44 9.05 -19.66
C ILE A 152 -7.41 7.90 -19.97
N GLY A 153 -8.21 7.47 -18.99
CA GLY A 153 -9.28 6.51 -19.18
C GLY A 153 -8.87 5.05 -18.96
N LEU A 154 -7.75 4.82 -18.27
CA LEU A 154 -7.27 3.49 -17.91
C LEU A 154 -7.72 3.12 -16.49
N GLU A 155 -8.07 1.86 -16.29
CA GLU A 155 -8.51 1.28 -15.01
C GLU A 155 -7.36 0.56 -14.32
N VAL A 156 -6.34 1.33 -13.92
CA VAL A 156 -5.19 0.87 -13.14
C VAL A 156 -5.35 1.30 -11.70
N ALA A 157 -5.70 0.37 -10.82
CA ALA A 157 -6.06 0.67 -9.44
C ALA A 157 -4.85 0.68 -8.49
N HIS A 158 -4.95 1.48 -7.43
CA HIS A 158 -3.90 1.61 -6.42
C HIS A 158 -4.02 0.51 -5.37
N GLU A 159 -2.94 -0.26 -5.20
CA GLU A 159 -2.78 -1.32 -4.22
C GLU A 159 -3.73 -2.51 -4.35
N THR A 160 -4.61 -2.57 -5.35
CA THR A 160 -5.64 -3.60 -5.50
C THR A 160 -5.60 -4.28 -6.87
N SER A 161 -5.63 -5.61 -6.89
CA SER A 161 -5.78 -6.44 -8.09
C SER A 161 -7.18 -7.04 -8.22
N ASP A 162 -8.03 -6.84 -7.22
CA ASP A 162 -9.42 -7.27 -7.27
C ASP A 162 -10.26 -6.32 -8.12
N ALA A 163 -10.77 -6.82 -9.24
CA ALA A 163 -11.65 -6.06 -10.13
C ALA A 163 -13.15 -6.20 -9.78
N GLN A 164 -13.51 -6.98 -8.75
CA GLN A 164 -14.90 -7.19 -8.37
C GLN A 164 -15.53 -5.95 -7.74
N TRP A 165 -14.77 -5.18 -6.98
CA TRP A 165 -15.26 -3.98 -6.27
C TRP A 165 -14.46 -2.72 -6.59
N GLU A 166 -13.44 -2.84 -7.45
CA GLU A 166 -12.58 -1.72 -7.83
C GLU A 166 -12.36 -1.65 -9.34
N PHE A 167 -12.10 -0.44 -9.84
CA PHE A 167 -11.79 -0.19 -11.25
C PHE A 167 -10.32 -0.56 -11.54
N ALA A 168 -10.03 -1.86 -11.52
CA ALA A 168 -8.70 -2.47 -11.66
C ALA A 168 -8.61 -3.42 -12.88
N ARG A 169 -9.36 -3.11 -13.96
CA ARG A 169 -9.47 -4.00 -15.13
C ARG A 169 -8.21 -4.03 -15.99
N ASP A 170 -7.52 -2.90 -16.10
CA ASP A 170 -6.34 -2.79 -16.95
C ASP A 170 -5.09 -3.22 -16.20
N GLY A 171 -5.07 -3.00 -14.88
CA GLY A 171 -3.94 -3.40 -14.06
C GLY A 171 -3.98 -2.87 -12.64
N THR A 172 -2.83 -3.00 -11.99
CA THR A 172 -2.63 -2.59 -10.60
C THR A 172 -1.31 -1.86 -10.47
N ILE A 173 -1.27 -0.86 -9.59
CA ILE A 173 -0.03 -0.27 -9.11
C ILE A 173 0.09 -0.42 -7.59
N SER A 174 1.11 -1.12 -7.11
CA SER A 174 1.20 -1.48 -5.70
C SER A 174 2.65 -1.70 -5.26
N TRP A 175 2.98 -1.20 -4.07
CA TRP A 175 4.27 -1.49 -3.45
C TRP A 175 4.37 -2.94 -2.99
N LEU A 176 3.26 -3.51 -2.53
CA LEU A 176 3.25 -4.83 -1.92
C LEU A 176 3.23 -5.95 -2.95
N HIS A 177 2.66 -5.73 -4.14
CA HIS A 177 2.74 -6.73 -5.21
C HIS A 177 4.19 -7.02 -5.64
N ALA A 178 5.18 -6.27 -5.13
CA ALA A 178 6.59 -6.63 -5.19
C ALA A 178 6.93 -7.99 -4.54
N LEU A 179 6.11 -8.50 -3.62
CA LEU A 179 6.27 -9.86 -3.07
C LEU A 179 6.43 -10.90 -4.19
N ARG A 180 5.78 -10.69 -5.34
CA ARG A 180 5.84 -11.53 -6.54
C ARG A 180 7.22 -11.66 -7.17
N PHE A 181 8.08 -10.68 -6.93
CA PHE A 181 9.43 -10.62 -7.49
C PHE A 181 10.52 -10.90 -6.45
N MET A 182 10.15 -11.05 -5.17
CA MET A 182 11.10 -11.33 -4.10
C MET A 182 11.85 -12.65 -4.35
N PRO A 183 13.15 -12.71 -4.03
CA PRO A 183 13.93 -13.93 -4.17
C PRO A 183 13.51 -14.99 -3.15
N GLY A 184 13.84 -16.26 -3.43
CA GLY A 184 13.63 -17.36 -2.49
C GLY A 184 12.17 -17.73 -2.26
N ARG A 185 11.86 -18.18 -1.03
CA ARG A 185 10.52 -18.57 -0.59
C ARG A 185 10.19 -17.86 0.72
N ALA A 186 8.94 -17.43 0.87
CA ALA A 186 8.39 -17.01 2.15
C ALA A 186 8.35 -18.20 3.11
N ASP A 187 9.30 -18.28 4.05
CA ASP A 187 9.25 -19.30 5.08
C ASP A 187 8.12 -19.04 6.10
N LEU A 188 7.85 -20.03 6.95
CA LEU A 188 6.78 -19.91 7.93
C LEU A 188 7.07 -18.84 8.99
N ALA A 189 8.33 -18.67 9.38
CA ALA A 189 8.74 -17.70 10.40
C ALA A 189 8.50 -16.27 9.91
N PHE A 190 8.94 -15.96 8.68
CA PHE A 190 8.63 -14.75 7.94
C PHE A 190 7.12 -14.52 7.91
N THR A 191 6.37 -15.51 7.41
CA THR A 191 4.94 -15.35 7.20
C THR A 191 4.20 -15.04 8.50
N THR A 192 4.58 -15.73 9.59
CA THR A 192 4.03 -15.49 10.92
C THR A 192 4.41 -14.11 11.45
N ALA A 193 5.68 -13.68 11.33
CA ALA A 193 6.12 -12.37 11.78
C ALA A 193 5.41 -11.25 11.00
N PHE A 194 5.47 -11.33 9.66
CA PHE A 194 4.85 -10.40 8.72
C PHE A 194 3.35 -10.26 9.00
N CYS A 195 2.62 -11.35 9.15
CA CYS A 195 1.16 -11.30 9.31
C CYS A 195 0.68 -11.00 10.73
N SER A 196 1.40 -11.43 11.77
CA SER A 196 0.97 -11.23 13.16
C SER A 196 1.15 -9.79 13.65
N ARG A 197 2.18 -9.09 13.15
CA ARG A 197 2.55 -7.73 13.58
C ARG A 197 1.98 -6.64 12.66
N PHE A 198 1.30 -7.03 11.59
CA PHE A 198 0.79 -6.11 10.60
C PHE A 198 -0.38 -5.24 11.11
N ARG A 199 -0.39 -3.97 10.67
CA ARG A 199 -1.36 -2.95 11.09
C ARG A 199 -1.75 -2.02 9.94
N ARG A 200 -2.94 -1.42 10.05
CA ARG A 200 -3.59 -0.55 9.02
C ARG A 200 -2.68 0.55 8.45
N SER A 201 -1.74 1.07 9.26
CA SER A 201 -0.84 2.18 8.91
C SER A 201 0.09 1.86 7.71
N MET A 202 0.34 0.58 7.48
CA MET A 202 1.30 0.11 6.50
C MET A 202 0.73 -0.07 5.10
N GLY A 203 -0.59 0.10 4.91
CA GLY A 203 -1.20 0.08 3.59
C GLY A 203 -1.10 -1.28 2.89
N PHE A 204 -1.18 -2.37 3.66
CA PHE A 204 -1.43 -3.70 3.15
C PHE A 204 -2.73 -4.20 3.75
N HIS A 205 -3.55 -4.81 2.91
CA HIS A 205 -4.69 -5.58 3.35
C HIS A 205 -4.83 -6.79 2.43
N PRO A 206 -5.00 -8.03 2.94
CA PRO A 206 -5.14 -9.23 2.12
C PRO A 206 -6.19 -9.10 1.01
N ALA A 207 -7.26 -8.34 1.26
CA ALA A 207 -8.28 -8.02 0.26
C ALA A 207 -7.74 -7.36 -1.03
N MET A 208 -6.55 -6.76 -0.98
CA MET A 208 -5.87 -6.20 -2.14
C MET A 208 -5.61 -7.23 -3.25
N PHE A 209 -5.50 -8.52 -2.92
CA PHE A 209 -5.25 -9.58 -3.89
C PHE A 209 -6.52 -10.25 -4.41
N GLY A 210 -7.67 -9.98 -3.78
CA GLY A 210 -8.93 -10.65 -4.08
C GLY A 210 -9.81 -10.84 -2.85
N PRO A 211 -11.01 -11.40 -3.04
CA PRO A 211 -11.87 -11.81 -1.94
C PRO A 211 -11.15 -12.79 -1.00
N PRO A 212 -11.37 -12.71 0.33
CA PRO A 212 -10.72 -13.61 1.27
C PRO A 212 -11.23 -15.05 1.08
N GLU A 213 -10.32 -15.98 0.84
CA GLU A 213 -10.62 -17.41 0.73
C GLU A 213 -11.23 -17.98 2.01
N LEU A 214 -10.79 -17.46 3.16
CA LEU A 214 -11.30 -17.86 4.47
C LEU A 214 -12.63 -17.16 4.83
N GLY A 215 -13.23 -16.39 3.93
CA GLY A 215 -14.48 -15.67 4.18
C GLY A 215 -14.36 -14.58 5.25
N CYS A 216 -13.16 -13.99 5.41
CA CYS A 216 -12.90 -12.99 6.43
C CYS A 216 -13.83 -11.76 6.29
N SER A 217 -14.34 -11.28 7.42
CA SER A 217 -15.26 -10.15 7.41
C SER A 217 -14.53 -8.84 7.12
N TYR A 218 -14.96 -8.11 6.09
CA TYR A 218 -14.49 -6.75 5.80
C TYR A 218 -14.79 -5.73 6.93
N ARG A 219 -15.69 -6.07 7.87
CA ARG A 219 -15.96 -5.24 9.06
C ARG A 219 -14.86 -5.37 10.12
N LYS A 220 -14.07 -6.45 10.06
CA LYS A 220 -12.93 -6.70 10.94
C LYS A 220 -11.67 -6.26 10.20
N THR A 221 -10.76 -5.67 10.95
CA THR A 221 -9.68 -4.88 10.36
C THR A 221 -8.37 -5.65 10.29
N TRP A 222 -8.14 -6.55 11.25
CA TRP A 222 -6.98 -7.43 11.34
C TRP A 222 -7.15 -8.50 12.44
N ASP A 223 -8.20 -9.30 12.37
CA ASP A 223 -8.46 -10.39 13.34
C ASP A 223 -7.64 -11.65 13.01
N ASP A 224 -7.88 -12.77 13.72
CA ASP A 224 -7.21 -14.05 13.45
C ASP A 224 -7.48 -14.55 12.02
N CYS A 225 -8.67 -14.28 11.47
CA CYS A 225 -9.00 -14.65 10.09
C CYS A 225 -8.09 -13.89 9.11
N TRP A 226 -8.02 -12.56 9.22
CA TRP A 226 -7.17 -11.76 8.33
C TRP A 226 -5.68 -12.06 8.49
N ARG A 227 -5.22 -12.37 9.70
CA ARG A 227 -3.84 -12.83 9.94
C ARG A 227 -3.54 -14.15 9.22
N THR A 228 -4.49 -15.08 9.26
CA THR A 228 -4.37 -16.36 8.55
C THR A 228 -4.42 -16.16 7.04
N GLN A 229 -5.36 -15.35 6.54
CA GLN A 229 -5.48 -15.00 5.11
C GLN A 229 -4.21 -14.31 4.60
N CYS A 230 -3.63 -13.40 5.38
CA CYS A 230 -2.35 -12.79 5.09
C CYS A 230 -1.28 -13.86 4.84
N GLY A 231 -1.21 -14.89 5.69
CA GLY A 231 -0.20 -15.92 5.54
C GLY A 231 -0.40 -16.80 4.31
N VAL A 232 -1.65 -17.06 3.94
CA VAL A 232 -1.99 -17.74 2.69
C VAL A 232 -1.51 -16.93 1.49
N ILE A 233 -1.86 -15.64 1.45
CA ILE A 233 -1.49 -14.75 0.34
C ILE A 233 0.02 -14.54 0.27
N ALA A 234 0.68 -14.25 1.40
CA ALA A 234 2.12 -14.02 1.42
C ALA A 234 2.89 -15.22 0.84
N ARG A 235 2.53 -16.45 1.21
CA ARG A 235 3.16 -17.66 0.65
C ARG A 235 2.82 -17.89 -0.81
N ARG A 236 1.59 -17.61 -1.23
CA ARG A 236 1.16 -17.77 -2.63
C ARG A 236 1.84 -16.78 -3.56
N GLU A 237 1.92 -15.53 -3.13
CA GLU A 237 2.37 -14.43 -3.93
C GLU A 237 3.90 -14.25 -3.88
N TRP A 238 4.59 -14.80 -2.87
CA TRP A 238 6.05 -14.68 -2.78
C TRP A 238 6.76 -15.35 -3.96
N GLY A 239 7.52 -14.55 -4.72
CA GLY A 239 8.31 -15.04 -5.86
C GLY A 239 7.48 -15.63 -7.01
N CYS A 240 6.15 -15.51 -6.99
CA CYS A 240 5.28 -16.21 -7.93
C CYS A 240 5.50 -15.78 -9.39
N ALA A 241 6.02 -14.57 -9.64
CA ALA A 241 6.28 -14.08 -11.00
C ALA A 241 7.47 -14.84 -11.61
N ARG A 242 8.47 -15.17 -10.78
CA ARG A 242 9.64 -15.96 -11.19
C ARG A 242 9.26 -17.41 -11.52
N SER A 243 8.31 -17.98 -10.78
CA SER A 243 7.83 -19.35 -11.00
C SER A 243 6.68 -19.47 -12.01
N GLY A 244 6.15 -18.35 -12.51
CA GLY A 244 4.99 -18.34 -13.40
C GLY A 244 3.71 -18.89 -12.75
N SER A 245 3.58 -18.76 -11.42
CA SER A 245 2.50 -19.38 -10.63
C SER A 245 1.60 -18.37 -9.91
N CYS A 246 1.65 -17.10 -10.28
CA CYS A 246 0.79 -16.07 -9.67
C CYS A 246 -0.69 -16.32 -9.96
N GLU A 247 -1.55 -16.07 -8.97
CA GLU A 247 -3.01 -16.21 -9.13
C GLU A 247 -3.57 -15.23 -10.15
N THR A 248 -3.18 -13.95 -10.03
CA THR A 248 -3.52 -12.91 -11.01
C THR A 248 -2.34 -12.74 -11.97
N PRO A 249 -2.40 -13.29 -13.20
CA PRO A 249 -1.34 -13.06 -14.17
C PRO A 249 -1.36 -11.63 -14.69
N PHE A 250 -0.18 -11.05 -14.88
CA PHE A 250 0.01 -9.75 -15.51
C PHE A 250 0.88 -9.93 -16.75
N GLU A 251 0.46 -9.36 -17.86
CA GLU A 251 1.16 -9.51 -19.14
C GLU A 251 2.46 -8.71 -19.20
N THR A 252 2.46 -7.52 -18.61
CA THR A 252 3.65 -6.68 -18.47
C THR A 252 3.80 -6.25 -17.01
N SER A 253 5.03 -6.30 -16.50
CA SER A 253 5.37 -5.75 -15.20
C SER A 253 6.34 -4.58 -15.37
N LEU A 254 6.05 -3.45 -14.72
CA LEU A 254 6.88 -2.25 -14.74
C LEU A 254 7.37 -1.91 -13.34
N LEU A 255 8.60 -1.41 -13.24
CA LEU A 255 9.15 -0.84 -12.02
C LEU A 255 9.05 0.69 -12.03
N GLN A 256 8.26 1.22 -11.12
CA GLN A 256 8.20 2.65 -10.81
C GLN A 256 9.37 3.05 -9.91
N LEU A 257 10.26 3.87 -10.44
CA LEU A 257 11.40 4.43 -9.74
C LEU A 257 11.14 5.88 -9.37
N ARG A 258 11.55 6.26 -8.16
CA ARG A 258 11.54 7.64 -7.68
C ARG A 258 12.89 7.93 -7.05
N HIS A 259 13.34 9.18 -7.10
CA HIS A 259 14.59 9.60 -6.47
C HIS A 259 14.69 9.06 -5.03
N PRO A 260 15.73 8.27 -4.67
CA PRO A 260 15.80 7.57 -3.39
C PRO A 260 15.64 8.47 -2.16
N LEU A 261 16.38 9.59 -2.10
CA LEU A 261 16.23 10.57 -1.01
C LEU A 261 14.81 11.13 -0.90
N ARG A 262 14.11 11.39 -2.01
CA ARG A 262 12.72 11.89 -1.97
C ARG A 262 11.76 10.85 -1.42
N THR A 263 12.01 9.58 -1.72
CA THR A 263 11.25 8.46 -1.16
C THR A 263 11.53 8.31 0.33
N MET A 264 12.80 8.38 0.75
CA MET A 264 13.21 8.37 2.16
C MET A 264 12.55 9.52 2.94
N GLU A 265 12.56 10.75 2.42
CA GLU A 265 11.87 11.90 3.01
C GLU A 265 10.37 11.64 3.18
N SER A 266 9.70 11.10 2.15
CA SER A 266 8.27 10.77 2.24
C SER A 266 7.96 9.71 3.29
N LEU A 267 8.84 8.71 3.44
CA LEU A 267 8.68 7.63 4.40
C LEU A 267 8.98 8.10 5.81
N ALA A 268 10.04 8.90 6.00
CA ALA A 268 10.38 9.50 7.27
C ALA A 268 9.23 10.41 7.77
N ALA A 269 8.67 11.24 6.90
CA ALA A 269 7.49 12.05 7.22
C ALA A 269 6.25 11.21 7.62
N LYS A 270 6.15 9.96 7.13
CA LYS A 270 5.04 9.05 7.41
C LYS A 270 5.26 8.24 8.69
N PHE A 271 6.46 7.72 8.90
CA PHE A 271 6.74 6.67 9.88
C PHE A 271 7.65 7.10 11.03
N CYS A 272 8.31 8.23 10.92
CA CYS A 272 9.10 8.74 12.03
C CYS A 272 8.22 9.68 12.83
N GLY A 273 8.08 9.39 14.13
CA GLY A 273 7.24 10.19 15.02
C GLY A 273 7.62 11.67 14.94
N ARG A 274 6.65 12.57 15.16
CA ARG A 274 6.90 14.00 15.33
C ARG A 274 7.56 14.27 16.69
N ALA A 275 8.74 13.74 16.96
CA ALA A 275 9.56 14.30 18.01
C ALA A 275 10.10 15.64 17.47
N VAL A 276 9.42 16.74 17.84
CA VAL A 276 9.95 18.10 17.86
C VAL A 276 10.50 18.63 16.52
N MET A 277 9.60 19.02 15.61
CA MET A 277 9.95 19.89 14.45
C MET A 277 9.38 21.31 14.60
N VAL A 278 8.84 21.66 15.78
CA VAL A 278 8.24 22.97 16.04
C VAL A 278 8.78 23.50 17.36
N GLY A 279 9.71 24.46 17.29
CA GLY A 279 9.71 25.53 18.29
C GLY A 279 10.82 25.61 19.34
N SER A 280 11.99 24.98 19.18
CA SER A 280 13.15 25.36 20.00
C SER A 280 14.37 25.55 19.12
N GLY A 281 14.78 26.81 18.96
CA GLY A 281 16.02 27.24 18.30
C GLY A 281 17.27 26.79 19.05
N LEU A 282 17.42 25.48 19.23
CA LEU A 282 18.58 24.82 19.78
C LEU A 282 18.95 23.70 18.81
N SER A 283 20.08 23.92 18.16
CA SER A 283 20.85 23.00 17.34
C SER A 283 21.08 21.67 18.07
N ALA A 284 20.09 20.76 18.04
CA ALA A 284 20.33 19.35 18.24
C ALA A 284 20.41 18.72 16.84
N PRO A 285 21.62 18.59 16.27
CA PRO A 285 21.79 17.81 15.05
C PRO A 285 21.49 16.34 15.37
N ASN A 286 20.79 15.65 14.46
CA ASN A 286 20.93 14.21 14.22
C ASN A 286 19.97 13.19 14.83
N HIS A 287 18.86 13.53 15.49
CA HIS A 287 17.92 12.48 15.91
C HIS A 287 16.51 12.71 15.37
N LEU A 288 16.31 12.32 14.11
CA LEU A 288 14.97 11.90 13.68
C LEU A 288 14.46 10.88 14.70
N ALA A 289 13.22 11.06 15.15
CA ALA A 289 12.56 10.13 16.07
C ALA A 289 12.75 8.69 15.62
N ARG A 290 12.76 7.74 16.57
CA ARG A 290 12.78 6.31 16.24
C ARG A 290 11.69 5.99 15.20
N PRO A 291 11.99 5.12 14.21
CA PRO A 291 11.01 4.69 13.24
C PRO A 291 9.83 4.00 13.94
N ASN A 292 8.64 4.10 13.36
CA ASN A 292 7.47 3.41 13.87
C ASN A 292 7.78 1.91 14.03
N PRO A 293 7.57 1.32 15.22
CA PRO A 293 7.86 -0.09 15.46
C PRO A 293 7.17 -1.03 14.45
N GLU A 294 5.93 -0.73 14.03
CA GLU A 294 5.19 -1.54 13.06
C GLU A 294 5.89 -1.57 11.68
N PHE A 295 6.49 -0.44 11.28
CA PHE A 295 7.28 -0.38 10.05
C PHE A 295 8.52 -1.27 10.18
N ILE A 296 9.25 -1.14 11.30
CA ILE A 296 10.45 -1.94 11.58
C ILE A 296 10.16 -3.44 11.52
N GLU A 297 9.04 -3.86 12.13
CA GLU A 297 8.64 -5.27 12.14
C GLU A 297 8.38 -5.85 10.75
N ILE A 298 7.83 -5.04 9.84
CA ILE A 298 7.57 -5.47 8.46
C ILE A 298 8.86 -5.53 7.66
N VAL A 299 9.73 -4.53 7.77
CA VAL A 299 10.98 -4.53 7.00
C VAL A 299 11.96 -5.59 7.52
N ALA A 300 11.98 -5.85 8.83
CA ALA A 300 12.72 -6.96 9.42
C ALA A 300 12.21 -8.32 8.96
N ALA A 301 10.90 -8.46 8.73
CA ALA A 301 10.35 -9.66 8.12
C ALA A 301 10.77 -9.77 6.64
N LEU A 302 10.67 -8.69 5.86
CA LEU A 302 10.99 -8.71 4.42
C LEU A 302 12.48 -9.00 4.14
N TRP A 303 13.39 -8.52 4.99
CA TRP A 303 14.84 -8.69 4.87
C TRP A 303 15.43 -9.19 6.20
N PRO A 304 15.25 -10.48 6.53
CA PRO A 304 15.69 -11.07 7.78
C PRO A 304 17.21 -11.23 7.87
N GLU A 305 17.93 -11.09 6.75
CA GLU A 305 19.40 -11.08 6.72
C GLU A 305 20.01 -9.91 7.51
N ARG A 306 19.22 -8.88 7.79
CA ARG A 306 19.60 -7.75 8.63
C ARG A 306 18.92 -7.89 10.00
N ASP A 307 19.72 -8.00 11.06
CA ASP A 307 19.23 -8.26 12.43
C ASP A 307 19.16 -7.00 13.32
N ASP A 308 19.75 -5.89 12.88
CA ASP A 308 19.91 -4.66 13.63
C ASP A 308 18.77 -3.64 13.44
N TRP A 309 17.69 -3.97 12.71
CA TRP A 309 16.61 -3.04 12.35
C TRP A 309 16.04 -2.22 13.52
N HIS A 310 15.93 -2.83 14.70
CA HIS A 310 15.40 -2.17 15.90
C HIS A 310 16.35 -1.14 16.53
N SER A 311 17.63 -1.17 16.14
CA SER A 311 18.66 -0.25 16.62
C SER A 311 18.88 0.95 15.71
N LEU A 312 18.36 0.91 14.47
CA LEU A 312 18.58 1.93 13.47
C LEU A 312 17.90 3.26 13.82
N ALA A 313 18.60 4.35 13.50
CA ALA A 313 17.99 5.66 13.40
C ALA A 313 16.93 5.68 12.28
N CYS A 314 15.98 6.62 12.35
CA CYS A 314 14.90 6.68 11.35
C CYS A 314 15.41 6.87 9.91
N ALA A 315 16.37 7.78 9.67
CA ALA A 315 16.93 7.99 8.34
C ALA A 315 17.52 6.69 7.77
N ASP A 316 18.34 6.01 8.56
CA ASP A 316 18.97 4.75 8.18
C ASP A 316 17.92 3.64 7.95
N ALA A 317 16.91 3.51 8.82
CA ALA A 317 15.82 2.55 8.61
C ALA A 317 15.05 2.79 7.31
N MET A 318 14.73 4.06 6.99
CA MET A 318 14.06 4.39 5.72
C MET A 318 14.99 4.18 4.53
N GLY A 319 16.29 4.51 4.68
CA GLY A 319 17.30 4.30 3.66
C GLY A 319 17.47 2.83 3.33
N TRP A 320 17.66 1.97 4.32
CA TRP A 320 17.78 0.52 4.15
C TRP A 320 16.55 -0.05 3.45
N TYR A 321 15.34 0.32 3.87
CA TYR A 321 14.12 -0.11 3.19
C TYR A 321 14.08 0.30 1.71
N VAL A 322 14.35 1.57 1.39
CA VAL A 322 14.33 2.06 0.02
C VAL A 322 15.40 1.37 -0.82
N ALA A 323 16.60 1.20 -0.26
CA ALA A 323 17.74 0.62 -0.94
C ALA A 323 17.54 -0.88 -1.23
N LEU A 324 17.14 -1.66 -0.22
CA LEU A 324 16.90 -3.10 -0.37
C LEU A 324 15.73 -3.39 -1.30
N TYR A 325 14.61 -2.68 -1.14
CA TYR A 325 13.47 -2.84 -2.05
C TYR A 325 13.85 -2.51 -3.50
N THR A 326 14.51 -1.38 -3.72
CA THR A 326 14.87 -0.95 -5.07
C THR A 326 15.89 -1.90 -5.70
N ARG A 327 16.88 -2.35 -4.93
CA ARG A 327 17.86 -3.37 -5.35
C ARG A 327 17.15 -4.63 -5.82
N ASP A 328 16.24 -5.18 -5.02
CA ASP A 328 15.60 -6.46 -5.33
C ASP A 328 14.70 -6.36 -6.57
N MET A 329 14.00 -5.22 -6.74
CA MET A 329 13.19 -4.99 -7.94
C MET A 329 14.06 -4.72 -9.19
N LEU A 330 15.17 -4.01 -9.06
CA LEU A 330 16.12 -3.84 -10.15
C LEU A 330 16.75 -5.18 -10.55
N ASN A 331 17.08 -6.04 -9.58
CA ASN A 331 17.56 -7.39 -9.87
C ASN A 331 16.49 -8.21 -10.61
N ALA A 332 15.22 -8.14 -10.19
CA ALA A 332 14.12 -8.81 -10.91
C ALA A 332 13.93 -8.27 -12.34
N ARG A 333 14.23 -6.99 -12.59
CA ARG A 333 14.27 -6.41 -13.93
C ARG A 333 15.45 -6.94 -14.74
N ASP A 334 16.65 -6.97 -14.16
CA ASP A 334 17.85 -7.45 -14.84
C ASP A 334 17.75 -8.94 -15.20
N GLU A 335 16.98 -9.70 -14.43
CA GLU A 335 16.62 -11.10 -14.71
C GLU A 335 15.48 -11.26 -15.75
N GLY A 336 14.88 -10.16 -16.23
CA GLY A 336 13.80 -10.15 -17.22
C GLY A 336 12.41 -10.49 -16.69
N VAL A 337 12.22 -10.56 -15.36
CA VAL A 337 10.92 -10.83 -14.72
C VAL A 337 10.07 -9.56 -14.62
N ILE A 338 10.72 -8.40 -14.49
CA ILE A 338 10.12 -7.08 -14.70
C ILE A 338 10.59 -6.57 -16.06
N ALA A 339 9.64 -6.21 -16.93
CA ALA A 339 9.94 -5.87 -18.32
C ALA A 339 10.75 -4.58 -18.45
N GLU A 340 10.30 -3.50 -17.79
CA GLU A 340 10.94 -2.19 -17.87
C GLU A 340 10.83 -1.41 -16.56
N ALA A 341 11.56 -0.31 -16.46
CA ALA A 341 11.49 0.64 -15.36
C ALA A 341 11.34 2.07 -15.87
N TYR A 342 10.66 2.93 -15.10
CA TYR A 342 10.50 4.33 -15.43
C TYR A 342 10.70 5.24 -14.21
N ARG A 343 11.18 6.46 -14.44
CA ARG A 343 11.34 7.50 -13.41
C ARG A 343 10.07 8.33 -13.30
N VAL A 344 9.50 8.43 -12.09
CA VAL A 344 8.23 9.16 -11.83
C VAL A 344 8.32 10.62 -12.22
N GLU A 345 9.48 11.25 -12.03
CA GLU A 345 9.70 12.67 -12.28
C GLU A 345 9.66 13.02 -13.77
N ASP A 346 10.08 12.10 -14.63
CA ASP A 346 10.32 12.38 -16.06
C ASP A 346 9.37 11.63 -16.99
N THR A 347 8.61 10.66 -16.48
CA THR A 347 7.78 9.79 -17.32
C THR A 347 6.31 10.21 -17.19
N PRO A 348 5.71 10.81 -18.24
CA PRO A 348 4.30 11.15 -18.21
C PRO A 348 3.42 9.89 -18.29
N PRO A 349 2.14 9.97 -17.85
CA PRO A 349 1.24 8.81 -17.81
C PRO A 349 1.05 8.13 -19.17
N CYS A 350 1.08 8.90 -20.26
CA CYS A 350 0.98 8.36 -21.62
C CYS A 350 2.20 7.54 -22.03
N ALA A 351 3.40 7.88 -21.55
CA ALA A 351 4.58 7.06 -21.77
C ALA A 351 4.47 5.74 -20.96
N VAL A 352 4.04 5.81 -19.69
CA VAL A 352 3.79 4.61 -18.87
C VAL A 352 2.73 3.69 -19.51
N ALA A 353 1.63 4.27 -20.03
CA ALA A 353 0.59 3.53 -20.75
C ALA A 353 1.11 2.87 -22.03
N LYS A 354 2.06 3.52 -22.73
CA LYS A 354 2.73 2.96 -23.91
C LYS A 354 3.64 1.79 -23.53
N MET A 355 4.52 1.97 -22.53
CA MET A 355 5.44 0.94 -22.03
C MET A 355 4.71 -0.32 -21.54
N SER A 356 3.53 -0.14 -20.96
CA SER A 356 2.67 -1.24 -20.49
C SER A 356 1.81 -1.91 -21.57
N GLY A 357 1.88 -1.45 -22.82
CA GLY A 357 1.03 -1.95 -23.91
C GLY A 357 -0.45 -1.59 -23.78
N LEU A 358 -0.84 -0.74 -22.81
CA LEU A 358 -2.23 -0.36 -22.55
C LEU A 358 -2.87 0.43 -23.69
N LEU A 359 -2.08 1.23 -24.41
CA LEU A 359 -2.60 2.02 -25.54
C LEU A 359 -3.06 1.14 -26.70
N GLN A 360 -2.51 -0.06 -26.86
CA GLN A 360 -2.94 -1.01 -27.89
C GLN A 360 -4.31 -1.63 -27.57
N ARG A 361 -4.76 -1.54 -26.32
CA ARG A 361 -6.00 -2.16 -25.82
C ARG A 361 -7.13 -1.17 -25.63
N SER A 362 -6.84 0.13 -25.66
CA SER A 362 -7.79 1.19 -25.37
C SER A 362 -7.63 2.33 -26.37
N GLU A 363 -8.43 2.30 -27.43
CA GLU A 363 -8.50 3.36 -28.43
C GLU A 363 -8.77 4.73 -27.79
N ARG A 364 -9.63 4.75 -26.76
CA ARG A 364 -9.91 5.95 -25.98
C ARG A 364 -8.67 6.50 -25.28
N ALA A 365 -7.86 5.63 -24.67
CA ALA A 365 -6.62 6.05 -24.01
C ALA A 365 -5.58 6.49 -25.04
N ALA A 366 -5.47 5.80 -26.18
CA ALA A 366 -4.62 6.18 -27.29
C ALA A 366 -4.96 7.59 -27.80
N ALA A 367 -6.21 7.86 -28.15
CA ALA A 367 -6.66 9.16 -28.62
C ALA A 367 -6.41 10.30 -27.61
N ARG A 368 -6.61 10.02 -26.31
CA ARG A 368 -6.30 10.98 -25.23
C ARG A 368 -4.81 11.25 -25.12
N CYS A 369 -3.98 10.25 -25.34
CA CYS A 369 -2.54 10.41 -25.34
C CYS A 369 -2.02 11.14 -26.57
N ASP A 370 -2.59 10.92 -27.75
CA ASP A 370 -2.26 11.69 -28.95
C ASP A 370 -2.58 13.18 -28.75
N ALA A 371 -3.75 13.49 -28.18
CA ALA A 371 -4.10 14.86 -27.82
C ALA A 371 -3.15 15.47 -26.77
N TYR A 372 -2.72 14.69 -25.77
CA TYR A 372 -1.73 15.13 -24.77
C TYR A 372 -0.39 15.46 -25.44
N TRP A 373 0.13 14.58 -26.28
CA TRP A 373 1.41 14.82 -26.97
C TRP A 373 1.34 15.98 -27.95
N ALA A 374 0.23 16.16 -28.67
CA ALA A 374 0.02 17.33 -29.51
C ALA A 374 0.06 18.64 -28.68
N SER A 375 -0.51 18.62 -27.48
CA SER A 375 -0.48 19.79 -26.58
C SER A 375 0.93 20.11 -26.05
N VAL A 376 1.73 19.09 -25.73
CA VAL A 376 3.13 19.24 -25.29
C VAL A 376 4.00 19.75 -26.44
N ALA A 377 3.81 19.23 -27.65
CA ALA A 377 4.53 19.72 -28.83
C ALA A 377 4.20 21.19 -29.13
N ALA A 378 2.93 21.59 -28.97
CA ALA A 378 2.48 22.95 -29.22
C ALA A 378 2.98 23.96 -28.17
N SER A 379 3.15 23.55 -26.91
CA SER A 379 3.61 24.46 -25.85
C SER A 379 5.11 24.77 -25.93
N GLY A 380 5.89 23.99 -26.68
CA GLY A 380 7.35 24.09 -26.69
C GLY A 380 8.00 23.75 -25.35
N GLU A 381 7.21 23.32 -24.36
CA GLU A 381 7.72 22.81 -23.09
C GLU A 381 8.17 21.37 -23.31
N GLU A 382 9.36 21.22 -23.88
CA GLU A 382 10.00 19.93 -24.07
C GLU A 382 10.26 19.32 -22.68
N GLY A 383 9.39 18.38 -22.30
CA GLY A 383 9.54 17.61 -21.08
C GLY A 383 9.40 18.40 -19.79
N ALA A 384 8.49 19.38 -19.69
CA ALA A 384 8.18 20.00 -18.40
C ALA A 384 7.92 18.89 -17.37
N PRO A 385 8.87 18.65 -16.43
CA PRO A 385 8.80 17.54 -15.52
C PRO A 385 7.51 17.75 -14.79
N THR A 386 6.64 16.75 -14.93
CA THR A 386 5.29 16.90 -14.47
C THR A 386 5.34 17.44 -13.05
N ARG A 387 4.41 18.35 -12.68
CA ARG A 387 4.27 18.90 -11.31
C ARG A 387 4.16 17.79 -10.21
N LYS A 388 4.21 16.51 -10.62
CA LYS A 388 4.06 15.20 -10.00
C LYS A 388 5.31 14.69 -9.27
N GLY A 389 6.51 15.25 -9.50
CA GLY A 389 7.70 14.94 -8.69
C GLY A 389 7.64 15.50 -7.26
N ARG A 390 6.76 16.49 -7.01
CA ARG A 390 6.61 17.10 -5.68
C ARG A 390 6.17 16.06 -4.66
N ASN A 391 6.94 15.95 -3.59
CA ASN A 391 6.64 15.12 -2.43
C ASN A 391 5.39 15.64 -1.71
N ARG A 392 4.19 15.25 -2.17
CA ARG A 392 2.91 15.71 -1.58
C ARG A 392 2.75 15.33 -0.11
N ARG A 393 3.41 14.25 0.33
CA ARG A 393 3.39 13.80 1.74
C ARG A 393 4.29 14.67 2.62
N ASN A 394 5.41 15.14 2.07
CA ASN A 394 6.27 16.13 2.69
C ASN A 394 5.86 17.55 2.24
N ARG A 395 4.58 17.88 2.47
CA ARG A 395 4.05 19.21 2.20
C ARG A 395 4.91 20.21 2.98
N ASP A 396 5.38 21.25 2.29
CA ASP A 396 6.26 22.30 2.83
C ASP A 396 7.75 21.92 3.00
N GLY A 397 8.14 20.70 2.61
CA GLY A 397 9.55 20.28 2.68
C GLY A 397 10.07 20.19 4.12
N ILE A 398 9.19 19.82 5.05
CA ILE A 398 9.46 19.69 6.49
C ILE A 398 10.63 18.73 6.72
N VAL A 399 10.63 17.58 6.05
CA VAL A 399 11.73 16.62 6.11
C VAL A 399 12.64 16.83 4.91
N ARG A 400 13.88 17.26 5.11
CA ARG A 400 14.89 17.27 4.04
C ARG A 400 15.99 16.32 4.45
N LEU A 401 16.27 15.35 3.58
CA LEU A 401 17.36 14.41 3.77
C LEU A 401 18.39 14.62 2.67
N SER A 402 19.64 14.55 3.06
CA SER A 402 20.81 14.50 2.23
C SER A 402 21.55 13.19 2.50
N MET A 403 22.49 12.83 1.63
CA MET A 403 23.36 11.68 1.89
C MET A 403 24.19 11.82 3.17
N ARG A 404 24.37 13.03 3.72
CA ARG A 404 25.08 13.25 4.98
C ARG A 404 24.26 12.86 6.21
N ASP A 405 22.95 12.77 6.08
CA ASP A 405 22.04 12.37 7.16
C ASP A 405 21.95 10.84 7.31
N VAL A 406 22.60 10.10 6.41
CA VAL A 406 22.73 8.64 6.46
C VAL A 406 24.04 8.29 7.15
N GLU A 407 23.96 7.69 8.34
CA GLU A 407 25.13 7.45 9.19
C GLU A 407 25.98 6.29 8.64
N SER A 408 25.32 5.19 8.25
CA SER A 408 25.98 4.00 7.71
C SER A 408 26.65 4.27 6.35
N GLU A 409 27.96 4.06 6.26
CA GLU A 409 28.73 4.09 5.00
C GLU A 409 28.25 3.05 4.00
N GLU A 410 27.97 1.84 4.48
CA GLU A 410 27.43 0.75 3.68
C GLU A 410 26.09 1.15 3.06
N LEU A 411 25.19 1.75 3.86
CA LEU A 411 23.92 2.24 3.36
C LEU A 411 24.11 3.35 2.33
N ARG A 412 25.04 4.29 2.56
CA ARG A 412 25.33 5.35 1.58
C ARG A 412 25.78 4.77 0.24
N ALA A 413 26.66 3.76 0.27
CA ALA A 413 27.09 3.07 -0.94
C ALA A 413 25.92 2.37 -1.64
N LEU A 414 25.06 1.66 -0.90
CA LEU A 414 23.91 0.97 -1.48
C LEU A 414 22.86 1.93 -2.06
N VAL A 415 22.56 3.04 -1.37
CA VAL A 415 21.66 4.09 -1.88
C VAL A 415 22.22 4.72 -3.16
N THR A 416 23.54 4.92 -3.22
CA THR A 416 24.24 5.42 -4.41
C THR A 416 24.16 4.44 -5.58
N ASP A 417 24.39 3.14 -5.32
CA ASP A 417 24.25 2.09 -6.34
C ASP A 417 22.84 2.06 -6.94
N VAL A 418 21.80 1.99 -6.09
CA VAL A 418 20.43 1.92 -6.60
C VAL A 418 20.00 3.22 -7.28
N ALA A 419 20.53 4.39 -6.86
CA ALA A 419 20.29 5.64 -7.56
C ALA A 419 20.90 5.62 -8.97
N ASN A 420 22.16 5.21 -9.08
CA ASN A 420 22.86 5.11 -10.36
C ASN A 420 22.17 4.12 -11.32
N ARG A 421 21.82 2.93 -10.83
CA ARG A 421 21.07 1.92 -11.61
C ARG A 421 19.67 2.38 -12.01
N SER A 422 19.08 3.29 -11.22
CA SER A 422 17.79 3.92 -11.50
C SER A 422 17.91 5.18 -12.39
N GLY A 423 19.12 5.59 -12.75
CA GLY A 423 19.38 6.79 -13.52
C GLY A 423 19.21 8.11 -12.75
N TYR A 424 19.32 8.11 -11.42
CA TYR A 424 19.33 9.35 -10.61
C TYR A 424 20.75 9.73 -10.23
N ALA A 425 21.02 11.04 -10.21
CA ALA A 425 22.15 11.63 -9.50
C ALA A 425 21.69 12.01 -8.07
N LEU A 426 22.55 11.80 -7.07
CA LEU A 426 22.26 12.05 -5.65
C LEU A 426 22.83 13.36 -5.12
#